data_AF-A0A2H9VRD6-F1
#
_entry.id   AF-A0A2H9VRD6-F1
#
_cell.length_a   1.000
_cell.length_b   1.000
_cell.length_c   1.000
_cell.angle_alpha   90.00
_cell.angle_beta   90.00
_cell.angle_gamma   90.00
#
_symmetry.space_group_name_H-M   'P 1'
#
loop_
_entity.id
_entity.type
_entity.pdbx_description
1 polymer ?
#
loop_
_entity_poly.entity_id
_entity_poly.type
_entity_poly.pdbx_seq_one_letter_code
_entity_poly.pdbx_strand_id
1 'polypeptide(L)'
;MKYLFIAFLCAPFFSFAQSANTDSVKNENTVAYYTKVIDKTPKDADAYYKRGVAYRKLNKLKNALQDLDKAITLNSKDDDIWVERGIVKHDQENYDGAIADYTKAIAIKPTANAFYERALSKRWKGDYKSAIADYTQAIALDPKNDTYYLGRGIAKKLLEDYKSAIEDFTQTIALNDKSLNAFYHRALSKDGLEDYKGAIEDLNAALAINPNDEDCYYELGNVKKHMKDTDGAVAAYNKAIELYPGYNGAYNARGIIKFDKDDFTGALADYNKAIELNPKFASSYYNRGLVYDKLERSNDAIENYSTYIELEPTDPDGYFKRANAKLELDDDKGGIEDYNTVIKLDPKFRNAYHNRGVAKRNLDDYKGALADYNKAIELYAEDGSTFNNRGYVKHMLKDDKGACEDFKKGADLGDKDAADNLAEFCK
;
A
#
# COMPACT_ATOMS: atom_id res chain seq x y z
N MET A 1 8.26 -9.35 6.43
CA MET A 1 7.61 -8.29 5.62
C MET A 1 6.30 -8.80 5.01
N LYS A 2 5.27 -8.96 5.84
CA LYS A 2 3.88 -8.75 5.44
C LYS A 2 3.58 -7.29 5.83
N TYR A 3 2.73 -6.59 5.10
CA TYR A 3 2.46 -5.15 5.17
C TYR A 3 3.41 -4.27 4.33
N LEU A 4 3.26 -4.35 3.01
CA LEU A 4 3.41 -3.14 2.19
C LEU A 4 1.98 -2.63 1.94
N PHE A 5 1.68 -1.46 2.49
CA PHE A 5 0.46 -0.70 2.19
C PHE A 5 0.37 -0.50 0.67
N ILE A 6 -0.62 -1.13 0.03
CA ILE A 6 -1.09 -0.74 -1.29
C ILE A 6 -1.91 0.54 -1.08
N ALA A 7 -1.22 1.67 -0.96
CA ALA A 7 -1.82 2.99 -1.01
C ALA A 7 -1.44 3.63 -2.35
N PHE A 8 -2.47 4.12 -3.05
CA PHE A 8 -2.46 4.77 -4.38
C PHE A 8 -2.51 3.87 -5.62
N LEU A 9 -3.71 3.32 -5.87
CA LEU A 9 -4.30 3.25 -7.21
C LEU A 9 -5.74 3.78 -7.13
N CYS A 10 -5.84 5.11 -7.01
CA CYS A 10 -7.09 5.85 -7.17
C CYS A 10 -6.81 7.10 -8.01
N ALA A 11 -6.32 6.90 -9.23
CA ALA A 11 -6.46 7.90 -10.27
C ALA A 11 -7.77 7.62 -11.01
N PRO A 12 -8.76 8.52 -11.00
CA PRO A 12 -9.85 8.42 -11.95
C PRO A 12 -9.29 8.76 -13.33
N PHE A 13 -9.10 7.76 -14.19
CA PHE A 13 -8.85 7.97 -15.62
C PHE A 13 -10.11 8.59 -16.24
N PHE A 14 -10.24 9.91 -16.17
CA PHE A 14 -11.12 10.67 -17.05
C PHE A 14 -10.32 11.13 -18.26
N SER A 15 -10.28 10.28 -19.30
CA SER A 15 -9.92 10.72 -20.65
C SER A 15 -11.08 11.55 -21.22
N PHE A 16 -11.13 12.84 -20.89
CA PHE A 16 -12.03 13.82 -21.51
C PHE A 16 -11.21 14.82 -22.33
N ALA A 17 -10.67 14.41 -23.48
CA ALA A 17 -9.92 15.35 -24.33
C ALA A 17 -10.64 15.75 -25.63
N GLN A 18 -11.78 15.13 -25.99
CA GLN A 18 -12.43 15.46 -27.28
C GLN A 18 -13.94 15.76 -27.23
N SER A 19 -14.63 15.50 -26.10
CA SER A 19 -16.03 15.92 -25.86
C SER A 19 -16.18 17.10 -24.88
N ALA A 20 -15.13 17.44 -24.15
CA ALA A 20 -15.19 18.38 -23.02
C ALA A 20 -15.64 19.80 -23.43
N ASN A 21 -15.28 20.26 -24.63
CA ASN A 21 -15.55 21.63 -25.04
C ASN A 21 -17.03 21.85 -25.42
N THR A 22 -17.65 20.90 -26.11
CA THR A 22 -19.08 20.98 -26.47
C THR A 22 -20.00 20.77 -25.28
N ASP A 23 -19.61 19.86 -24.36
CA ASP A 23 -20.39 19.60 -23.15
C ASP A 23 -20.29 20.77 -22.15
N SER A 24 -19.12 21.40 -22.04
CA SER A 24 -18.95 22.61 -21.23
C SER A 24 -19.84 23.75 -21.74
N VAL A 25 -19.81 24.06 -23.04
CA VAL A 25 -20.66 25.10 -23.63
C VAL A 25 -22.15 24.79 -23.43
N LYS A 26 -22.56 23.53 -23.57
CA LYS A 26 -23.94 23.11 -23.30
C LYS A 26 -24.32 23.34 -21.84
N ASN A 27 -23.45 23.00 -20.90
CA ASN A 27 -23.72 23.18 -19.47
C ASN A 27 -23.72 24.67 -19.08
N GLU A 28 -22.86 25.49 -19.67
CA GLU A 28 -22.88 26.95 -19.47
C GLU A 28 -24.16 27.60 -19.99
N ASN A 29 -24.61 27.20 -21.19
CA ASN A 29 -25.91 27.61 -21.73
C ASN A 29 -27.07 27.16 -20.84
N THR A 30 -26.96 25.95 -20.26
CA THR A 30 -27.95 25.42 -19.31
C THR A 30 -28.00 26.28 -18.04
N VAL A 31 -26.84 26.67 -17.50
CA VAL A 31 -26.75 27.59 -16.36
C VAL A 31 -27.39 28.95 -16.70
N ALA A 32 -27.07 29.52 -17.86
CA ALA A 32 -27.63 30.81 -18.29
C ALA A 32 -29.15 30.76 -18.48
N TYR A 33 -29.65 29.65 -19.05
CA TYR A 33 -31.08 29.42 -19.22
C TYR A 33 -31.81 29.33 -17.88
N TYR A 34 -31.39 28.42 -16.99
CA TYR A 34 -32.06 28.25 -15.70
C TYR A 34 -31.89 29.44 -14.76
N THR A 35 -30.86 30.26 -14.93
CA THR A 35 -30.77 31.56 -14.23
C THR A 35 -31.92 32.47 -14.61
N LYS A 36 -32.21 32.62 -15.91
CA LYS A 36 -33.36 33.42 -16.37
C LYS A 36 -34.70 32.83 -15.94
N VAL A 37 -34.80 31.50 -15.82
CA VAL A 37 -35.99 30.83 -15.29
C VAL A 37 -36.18 31.20 -13.83
N ILE A 38 -35.15 31.01 -13.00
CA ILE A 38 -35.18 31.30 -11.56
C ILE A 38 -35.51 32.77 -11.28
N ASP A 39 -34.99 33.71 -12.07
CA ASP A 39 -35.32 35.13 -11.95
C ASP A 39 -36.83 35.41 -12.14
N LYS A 40 -37.52 34.61 -12.96
CA LYS A 40 -38.97 34.70 -13.20
C LYS A 40 -39.79 33.84 -12.24
N THR A 41 -39.25 32.71 -11.80
CA THR A 41 -39.93 31.70 -10.98
C THR A 41 -39.06 31.28 -9.78
N PRO A 42 -38.84 32.15 -8.77
CA PRO A 42 -37.88 31.91 -7.68
C PRO A 42 -38.28 30.79 -6.69
N LYS A 43 -39.45 30.16 -6.89
CA LYS A 43 -39.91 28.99 -6.10
C LYS A 43 -39.90 27.69 -6.91
N ASP A 44 -39.34 27.71 -8.11
CA ASP A 44 -39.24 26.52 -8.98
C ASP A 44 -38.05 25.65 -8.55
N ALA A 45 -38.34 24.59 -7.78
CA ALA A 45 -37.33 23.66 -7.29
C ALA A 45 -36.56 22.95 -8.42
N ASP A 46 -37.24 22.62 -9.52
CA ASP A 46 -36.67 21.90 -10.66
C ASP A 46 -35.65 22.79 -11.40
N ALA A 47 -35.93 24.09 -11.53
CA ALA A 47 -34.99 25.04 -12.13
C ALA A 47 -33.67 25.14 -11.31
N TYR A 48 -33.77 25.19 -9.97
CA TYR A 48 -32.59 25.14 -9.11
C TYR A 48 -31.86 23.80 -9.21
N TYR A 49 -32.57 22.68 -9.18
CA TYR A 49 -32.00 21.35 -9.34
C TYR A 49 -31.20 21.23 -10.65
N LYS A 50 -31.83 21.56 -11.78
CA LYS A 50 -31.20 21.45 -13.11
C LYS A 50 -30.01 22.40 -13.28
N ARG A 51 -30.07 23.60 -12.68
CA ARG A 51 -28.92 24.52 -12.66
C ARG A 51 -27.79 23.99 -11.77
N GLY A 52 -28.13 23.38 -10.63
CA GLY A 52 -27.20 22.71 -9.73
C GLY A 52 -26.44 21.57 -10.41
N VAL A 53 -27.16 20.69 -11.13
CA VAL A 53 -26.56 19.61 -11.95
C VAL A 53 -25.58 20.20 -12.98
N ALA A 54 -25.98 21.26 -13.68
CA ALA A 54 -25.12 21.91 -14.67
C ALA A 54 -23.86 22.53 -14.04
N TYR A 55 -23.99 23.15 -12.86
CA TYR A 55 -22.84 23.64 -12.10
C TYR A 55 -21.89 22.52 -11.69
N ARG A 56 -22.39 21.37 -11.23
CA ARG A 56 -21.54 20.21 -10.89
C ARG A 56 -20.75 19.74 -12.11
N LYS A 57 -21.40 19.59 -13.27
CA LYS A 57 -20.74 19.19 -14.53
C LYS A 57 -19.69 20.20 -15.00
N LEU A 58 -19.79 21.46 -14.60
CA LEU A 58 -18.77 22.51 -14.81
C LEU A 58 -17.71 22.56 -13.70
N ASN A 59 -17.71 21.59 -12.78
CA ASN A 59 -16.88 21.56 -11.57
C ASN A 59 -17.03 22.80 -10.66
N LYS A 60 -18.18 23.50 -10.74
CA LYS A 60 -18.53 24.65 -9.88
C LYS A 60 -19.27 24.14 -8.64
N LEU A 61 -18.60 23.29 -7.84
CA LEU A 61 -19.21 22.51 -6.76
C LEU A 61 -19.91 23.37 -5.69
N LYS A 62 -19.35 24.55 -5.37
CA LYS A 62 -19.99 25.49 -4.42
C LYS A 62 -21.33 26.03 -4.93
N ASN A 63 -21.40 26.40 -6.21
CA ASN A 63 -22.64 26.87 -6.83
C ASN A 63 -23.65 25.72 -6.94
N ALA A 64 -23.19 24.53 -7.30
CA ALA A 64 -24.03 23.33 -7.34
C ALA A 64 -24.68 23.07 -5.98
N LEU A 65 -23.88 23.09 -4.90
CA LEU A 65 -24.37 22.86 -3.55
C LEU A 65 -25.41 23.91 -3.13
N GLN A 66 -25.17 25.19 -3.40
CA GLN A 66 -26.10 26.28 -3.10
C GLN A 66 -27.46 26.10 -3.79
N ASP A 67 -27.44 25.76 -5.08
CA ASP A 67 -28.67 25.53 -5.84
C ASP A 67 -29.41 24.27 -5.37
N LEU A 68 -28.69 23.20 -5.07
CA LEU A 68 -29.30 21.96 -4.57
C LEU A 68 -29.86 22.12 -3.15
N ASP A 69 -29.22 22.89 -2.27
CA ASP A 69 -29.78 23.27 -0.97
C ASP A 69 -31.08 24.07 -1.12
N LYS A 70 -31.11 24.99 -2.08
CA LYS A 70 -32.32 25.77 -2.39
C LYS A 70 -33.43 24.87 -2.96
N ALA A 71 -33.09 23.96 -3.86
CA ALA A 71 -34.01 22.99 -4.44
C ALA A 71 -34.62 22.08 -3.36
N ILE A 72 -33.82 21.57 -2.41
CA ILE A 72 -34.31 20.77 -1.27
C ILE A 72 -35.23 21.59 -0.35
N THR A 73 -34.91 22.87 -0.13
CA THR A 73 -35.77 23.77 0.67
C THR A 73 -37.15 23.96 0.02
N LEU A 74 -37.21 23.97 -1.31
CA LEU A 74 -38.45 24.14 -2.08
C LEU A 74 -39.21 22.81 -2.26
N ASN A 75 -38.50 21.70 -2.43
CA ASN A 75 -39.07 20.37 -2.58
C ASN A 75 -38.17 19.29 -1.96
N SER A 76 -38.41 18.96 -0.69
CA SER A 76 -37.59 17.97 0.04
C SER A 76 -37.99 16.51 -0.23
N LYS A 77 -39.05 16.26 -1.00
CA LYS A 77 -39.57 14.91 -1.29
C LYS A 77 -39.11 14.34 -2.64
N ASP A 78 -38.26 15.07 -3.35
CA ASP A 78 -37.68 14.63 -4.61
C ASP A 78 -36.33 13.97 -4.34
N ASP A 79 -36.24 12.66 -4.55
CA ASP A 79 -35.04 11.87 -4.28
C ASP A 79 -33.86 12.25 -5.18
N ASP A 80 -34.11 12.68 -6.43
CA ASP A 80 -33.07 13.02 -7.39
C ASP A 80 -32.23 14.22 -6.92
N ILE A 81 -32.86 15.17 -6.21
CA ILE A 81 -32.16 16.33 -5.65
C ILE A 81 -31.20 15.91 -4.52
N TRP A 82 -31.64 14.97 -3.67
CA TRP A 82 -30.79 14.42 -2.60
C TRP A 82 -29.64 13.59 -3.17
N VAL A 83 -29.90 12.77 -4.20
CA VAL A 83 -28.84 12.03 -4.90
C VAL A 83 -27.82 13.00 -5.48
N GLU A 84 -28.24 14.01 -6.23
CA GLU A 84 -27.31 14.94 -6.87
C GLU A 84 -26.49 15.74 -5.84
N ARG A 85 -27.10 16.15 -4.72
CA ARG A 85 -26.36 16.82 -3.64
C ARG A 85 -25.37 15.87 -2.96
N GLY A 86 -25.75 14.61 -2.81
CA GLY A 86 -24.86 13.55 -2.36
C GLY A 86 -23.63 13.41 -3.27
N ILE A 87 -23.82 13.45 -4.59
CA ILE A 87 -22.72 13.37 -5.57
C ILE A 87 -21.81 14.60 -5.44
N VAL A 88 -22.38 15.81 -5.34
CA VAL A 88 -21.56 17.02 -5.13
C VAL A 88 -20.74 16.93 -3.84
N LYS A 89 -21.30 16.40 -2.75
CA LYS A 89 -20.57 16.21 -1.49
C LYS A 89 -19.51 15.12 -1.59
N HIS A 90 -19.76 14.06 -2.36
CA HIS A 90 -18.76 13.04 -2.67
C HIS A 90 -17.59 13.65 -3.44
N ASP A 91 -17.85 14.47 -4.46
CA ASP A 91 -16.84 15.18 -5.25
C ASP A 91 -16.04 16.19 -4.40
N GLN A 92 -16.57 16.62 -3.25
CA GLN A 92 -15.89 17.43 -2.24
C GLN A 92 -15.16 16.60 -1.17
N GLU A 93 -15.09 15.27 -1.33
CA GLU A 93 -14.58 14.31 -0.35
C GLU A 93 -15.32 14.31 1.00
N ASN A 94 -16.49 14.96 1.05
CA ASN A 94 -17.39 14.93 2.21
C ASN A 94 -18.25 13.66 2.17
N TYR A 95 -17.60 12.51 2.38
CA TYR A 95 -18.25 11.20 2.28
C TYR A 95 -19.38 11.04 3.28
N ASP A 96 -19.25 11.55 4.51
CA ASP A 96 -20.31 11.48 5.52
C ASP A 96 -21.56 12.26 5.12
N GLY A 97 -21.36 13.49 4.61
CA GLY A 97 -22.46 14.30 4.08
C GLY A 97 -23.14 13.66 2.87
N ALA A 98 -22.35 13.03 1.99
CA ALA A 98 -22.88 12.30 0.84
C ALA A 98 -23.72 11.10 1.28
N ILE A 99 -23.21 10.27 2.20
CA ILE A 99 -23.91 9.10 2.75
C ILE A 99 -25.23 9.50 3.41
N ALA A 100 -25.25 10.62 4.14
CA ALA A 100 -26.47 11.14 4.75
C ALA A 100 -27.53 11.52 3.70
N ASP A 101 -27.12 12.20 2.62
CA ASP A 101 -28.03 12.60 1.54
C ASP A 101 -28.57 11.39 0.77
N TYR A 102 -27.72 10.43 0.41
CA TYR A 102 -28.19 9.20 -0.23
C TYR A 102 -29.12 8.39 0.67
N THR A 103 -28.90 8.42 1.99
CA THR A 103 -29.82 7.77 2.94
C THR A 103 -31.20 8.45 2.95
N LYS A 104 -31.25 9.78 2.78
CA LYS A 104 -32.52 10.50 2.60
C LYS A 104 -33.18 10.15 1.26
N ALA A 105 -32.42 10.12 0.17
CA ALA A 105 -32.91 9.71 -1.14
C ALA A 105 -33.53 8.30 -1.11
N ILE A 106 -32.81 7.32 -0.55
CA ILE A 106 -33.27 5.92 -0.43
C ILE A 106 -34.54 5.82 0.42
N ALA A 107 -34.67 6.63 1.48
CA ALA A 107 -35.87 6.64 2.32
C ALA A 107 -37.11 7.23 1.60
N ILE A 108 -36.91 8.13 0.64
CA ILE A 108 -37.96 8.68 -0.22
C ILE A 108 -38.34 7.65 -1.29
N LYS A 109 -37.33 7.16 -2.01
CA LYS A 109 -37.48 6.20 -3.11
C LYS A 109 -36.21 5.34 -3.22
N PRO A 110 -36.28 4.05 -2.87
CA PRO A 110 -35.16 3.14 -3.08
C PRO A 110 -34.91 2.94 -4.58
N THR A 111 -33.74 3.35 -5.06
CA THR A 111 -33.30 3.14 -6.46
C THR A 111 -31.92 2.48 -6.48
N ALA A 112 -31.65 1.69 -7.53
CA ALA A 112 -30.35 1.05 -7.69
C ALA A 112 -29.21 2.07 -7.69
N ASN A 113 -29.42 3.22 -8.36
CA ASN A 113 -28.48 4.33 -8.39
C ASN A 113 -28.19 4.91 -7.00
N ALA A 114 -29.21 5.19 -6.18
CA ALA A 114 -28.99 5.75 -4.86
C ALA A 114 -28.23 4.78 -3.92
N PHE A 115 -28.51 3.48 -4.01
CA PHE A 115 -27.71 2.47 -3.29
C PHE A 115 -26.27 2.41 -3.81
N TYR A 116 -26.07 2.39 -5.12
CA TYR A 116 -24.75 2.38 -5.75
C TYR A 116 -23.89 3.58 -5.34
N GLU A 117 -24.44 4.79 -5.41
CA GLU A 117 -23.73 6.02 -5.05
C GLU A 117 -23.40 6.06 -3.54
N ARG A 118 -24.30 5.55 -2.68
CA ARG A 118 -24.00 5.39 -1.25
C ARG A 118 -22.91 4.36 -1.00
N ALA A 119 -22.93 3.25 -1.73
CA ALA A 119 -21.91 2.21 -1.65
C ALA A 119 -20.54 2.76 -2.05
N LEU A 120 -20.46 3.56 -3.11
CA LEU A 120 -19.24 4.25 -3.53
C LEU A 120 -18.70 5.13 -2.41
N SER A 121 -19.50 6.07 -1.87
CA SER A 121 -19.04 6.93 -0.77
C SER A 121 -18.58 6.15 0.47
N LYS A 122 -19.27 5.06 0.82
CA LYS A 122 -18.85 4.16 1.92
C LYS A 122 -17.51 3.50 1.63
N ARG A 123 -17.28 3.03 0.40
CA ARG A 123 -16.02 2.43 -0.03
C ARG A 123 -14.87 3.44 0.05
N TRP A 124 -15.05 4.66 -0.44
CA TRP A 124 -14.04 5.72 -0.35
C TRP A 124 -13.75 6.15 1.08
N LYS A 125 -14.74 6.06 1.98
CA LYS A 125 -14.55 6.22 3.43
C LYS A 125 -13.82 5.04 4.10
N GLY A 126 -13.66 3.90 3.41
CA GLY A 126 -13.10 2.66 3.95
C GLY A 126 -14.11 1.75 4.65
N ASP A 127 -15.40 2.08 4.65
CA ASP A 127 -16.47 1.22 5.18
C ASP A 127 -16.91 0.19 4.13
N TYR A 128 -16.01 -0.76 3.85
CA TYR A 128 -16.20 -1.77 2.81
C TYR A 128 -17.38 -2.71 3.09
N LYS A 129 -17.61 -3.08 4.36
CA LYS A 129 -18.71 -3.96 4.75
C LYS A 129 -20.06 -3.33 4.44
N SER A 130 -20.27 -2.07 4.82
CA SER A 130 -21.51 -1.37 4.51
C SER A 130 -21.65 -1.06 3.02
N ALA A 131 -20.54 -0.85 2.30
CA ALA A 131 -20.56 -0.70 0.84
C ALA A 131 -21.05 -1.98 0.14
N ILE A 132 -20.57 -3.15 0.55
CA ILE A 132 -21.01 -4.45 0.01
C ILE A 132 -22.52 -4.66 0.20
N ALA A 133 -23.07 -4.26 1.35
CA ALA A 133 -24.50 -4.34 1.62
C ALA A 133 -25.31 -3.48 0.63
N ASP A 134 -24.88 -2.24 0.37
CA ASP A 134 -25.56 -1.35 -0.57
C ASP A 134 -25.41 -1.80 -2.03
N TYR A 135 -24.22 -2.26 -2.46
CA TYR A 135 -24.07 -2.85 -3.79
C TYR A 135 -24.98 -4.06 -3.99
N THR A 136 -25.18 -4.86 -2.94
CA THR A 136 -26.10 -6.00 -2.99
C THR A 136 -27.55 -5.56 -3.19
N GLN A 137 -27.98 -4.45 -2.58
CA GLN A 137 -29.28 -3.86 -2.85
C GLN A 137 -29.39 -3.30 -4.27
N ALA A 138 -28.34 -2.64 -4.77
CA ALA A 138 -28.31 -2.15 -6.16
C ALA A 138 -28.44 -3.29 -7.18
N ILE A 139 -27.71 -4.40 -6.97
CA ILE A 139 -27.80 -5.63 -7.78
C ILE A 139 -29.20 -6.25 -7.73
N ALA A 140 -29.84 -6.27 -6.56
CA ALA A 140 -31.19 -6.80 -6.42
C ALA A 140 -32.23 -5.99 -7.22
N LEU A 141 -32.01 -4.68 -7.37
CA LEU A 141 -32.90 -3.77 -8.11
C LEU A 141 -32.64 -3.76 -9.62
N ASP A 142 -31.37 -3.87 -10.04
CA ASP A 142 -30.99 -3.98 -11.45
C ASP A 142 -29.80 -4.96 -11.60
N PRO A 143 -30.09 -6.26 -11.80
CA PRO A 143 -29.06 -7.31 -11.83
C PRO A 143 -28.27 -7.38 -13.12
N LYS A 144 -28.60 -6.56 -14.14
CA LYS A 144 -27.92 -6.55 -15.44
C LYS A 144 -26.82 -5.49 -15.54
N ASN A 145 -26.71 -4.61 -14.54
CA ASN A 145 -25.69 -3.59 -14.50
C ASN A 145 -24.37 -4.16 -13.93
N ASP A 146 -23.37 -4.32 -14.79
CA ASP A 146 -22.07 -4.90 -14.47
C ASP A 146 -21.26 -4.06 -13.46
N THR A 147 -21.52 -2.75 -13.42
CA THR A 147 -20.83 -1.79 -12.54
C THR A 147 -21.08 -2.09 -11.05
N TYR A 148 -22.27 -2.62 -10.71
CA TYR A 148 -22.59 -2.94 -9.31
C TYR A 148 -21.82 -4.16 -8.81
N TYR A 149 -21.66 -5.18 -9.64
CA TYR A 149 -20.82 -6.33 -9.34
C TYR A 149 -19.35 -5.91 -9.26
N LEU A 150 -18.88 -5.05 -10.19
CA LEU A 150 -17.50 -4.54 -10.17
C LEU A 150 -17.22 -3.80 -8.86
N GLY A 151 -18.12 -2.90 -8.46
CA GLY A 151 -18.02 -2.15 -7.21
C GLY A 151 -17.98 -3.06 -5.97
N ARG A 152 -18.87 -4.07 -5.92
CA ARG A 152 -18.91 -5.04 -4.82
C ARG A 152 -17.68 -5.93 -4.77
N GLY A 153 -17.20 -6.40 -5.91
CA GLY A 153 -15.98 -7.19 -6.05
C GLY A 153 -14.75 -6.42 -5.54
N ILE A 154 -14.61 -5.13 -5.90
CA ILE A 154 -13.53 -4.28 -5.39
C ILE A 154 -13.61 -4.15 -3.86
N ALA A 155 -14.81 -3.91 -3.30
CA ALA A 155 -14.98 -3.80 -1.86
C ALA A 155 -14.66 -5.11 -1.11
N LYS A 156 -15.02 -6.27 -1.68
CA LYS A 156 -14.65 -7.60 -1.14
C LYS A 156 -13.14 -7.84 -1.21
N LYS A 157 -12.49 -7.50 -2.33
CA LYS A 157 -11.03 -7.58 -2.49
C LYS A 157 -10.29 -6.75 -1.44
N LEU A 158 -10.79 -5.54 -1.14
CA LEU A 158 -10.21 -4.66 -0.11
C LEU A 158 -10.41 -5.19 1.33
N LEU A 159 -11.31 -6.15 1.53
CA LEU A 159 -11.45 -6.93 2.76
C LEU A 159 -10.67 -8.26 2.71
N GLU A 160 -9.84 -8.48 1.69
CA GLU A 160 -9.12 -9.72 1.41
C GLU A 160 -10.03 -10.95 1.22
N ASP A 161 -11.33 -10.74 0.97
CA ASP A 161 -12.27 -11.80 0.57
C ASP A 161 -12.14 -12.05 -0.94
N TYR A 162 -10.98 -12.57 -1.33
CA TYR A 162 -10.61 -12.75 -2.73
C TYR A 162 -11.52 -13.73 -3.46
N LYS A 163 -12.00 -14.79 -2.79
CA LYS A 163 -12.90 -15.79 -3.39
C LYS A 163 -14.21 -15.15 -3.82
N SER A 164 -14.88 -14.43 -2.90
CA SER A 164 -16.14 -13.77 -3.20
C SER A 164 -15.98 -12.59 -4.18
N ALA A 165 -14.78 -11.97 -4.22
CA ALA A 165 -14.47 -10.93 -5.19
C ALA A 165 -14.35 -11.49 -6.61
N ILE A 166 -13.68 -12.65 -6.78
CA ILE A 166 -13.55 -13.35 -8.07
C ILE A 166 -14.92 -13.70 -8.67
N GLU A 167 -15.88 -14.13 -7.85
CA GLU A 167 -17.26 -14.39 -8.28
C GLU A 167 -17.91 -13.13 -8.89
N ASP A 168 -17.81 -12.00 -8.19
CA ASP A 168 -18.36 -10.73 -8.67
C ASP A 168 -17.68 -10.24 -9.95
N PHE A 169 -16.34 -10.31 -10.04
CA PHE A 169 -15.63 -9.94 -11.26
C PHE A 169 -15.96 -10.88 -12.44
N THR A 170 -16.17 -12.16 -12.17
CA THR A 170 -16.62 -13.12 -13.18
C THR A 170 -18.01 -12.75 -13.69
N GLN A 171 -18.91 -12.33 -12.80
CA GLN A 171 -20.23 -11.84 -13.20
C GLN A 171 -20.16 -10.53 -13.98
N THR A 172 -19.27 -9.60 -13.61
CA THR A 172 -19.00 -8.39 -14.40
C THR A 172 -18.54 -8.74 -15.81
N ILE A 173 -17.59 -9.67 -15.97
CA ILE A 173 -17.09 -10.11 -17.27
C ILE A 173 -18.17 -10.81 -18.10
N ALA A 174 -19.05 -11.59 -17.46
CA ALA A 174 -20.18 -12.23 -18.13
C ALA A 174 -21.21 -11.22 -18.68
N LEU A 175 -21.38 -10.08 -18.00
CA LEU A 175 -22.26 -8.99 -18.43
C LEU A 175 -21.57 -8.04 -19.43
N ASN A 176 -20.26 -7.87 -19.31
CA ASN A 176 -19.43 -6.97 -20.08
C ASN A 176 -18.03 -7.57 -20.31
N ASP A 177 -17.88 -8.27 -21.44
CA ASP A 177 -16.66 -9.00 -21.82
C ASP A 177 -15.47 -8.09 -22.19
N LYS A 178 -15.69 -6.77 -22.26
CA LYS A 178 -14.66 -5.75 -22.51
C LYS A 178 -14.29 -4.95 -21.26
N SER A 179 -14.68 -5.42 -20.08
CA SER A 179 -14.35 -4.77 -18.81
C SER A 179 -12.89 -5.05 -18.40
N LEU A 180 -11.97 -4.19 -18.84
CA LEU A 180 -10.55 -4.25 -18.45
C LEU A 180 -10.38 -4.28 -16.92
N ASN A 181 -11.11 -3.41 -16.21
CA ASN A 181 -11.06 -3.33 -14.74
C ASN A 181 -11.48 -4.65 -14.06
N ALA A 182 -12.43 -5.38 -14.64
CA ALA A 182 -12.87 -6.65 -14.07
C ALA A 182 -11.79 -7.73 -14.22
N PHE A 183 -11.16 -7.83 -15.40
CA PHE A 183 -10.02 -8.72 -15.59
C PHE A 183 -8.85 -8.35 -14.68
N TYR A 184 -8.47 -7.08 -14.65
CA TYR A 184 -7.38 -6.58 -13.80
C TYR A 184 -7.62 -6.90 -12.31
N HIS A 185 -8.79 -6.57 -11.75
CA HIS A 185 -9.05 -6.85 -10.35
C HIS A 185 -9.28 -8.32 -10.02
N ARG A 186 -9.76 -9.13 -10.98
CA ARG A 186 -9.82 -10.59 -10.82
C ARG A 186 -8.43 -11.20 -10.80
N ALA A 187 -7.50 -10.70 -11.63
CA ALA A 187 -6.11 -11.10 -11.59
C ALA A 187 -5.45 -10.82 -10.24
N LEU A 188 -5.61 -9.61 -9.70
CA LEU A 188 -5.10 -9.26 -8.37
C LEU A 188 -5.67 -10.17 -7.26
N SER A 189 -6.95 -10.54 -7.37
CA SER A 189 -7.58 -11.43 -6.38
C SER A 189 -7.08 -12.87 -6.50
N LYS A 190 -6.80 -13.33 -7.73
CA LYS A 190 -6.18 -14.64 -7.99
C LYS A 190 -4.73 -14.69 -7.51
N ASP A 191 -3.95 -13.64 -7.73
CA ASP A 191 -2.59 -13.52 -7.17
C ASP A 191 -2.59 -13.57 -5.65
N GLY A 192 -3.54 -12.88 -5.00
CA GLY A 192 -3.75 -12.97 -3.54
C GLY A 192 -4.16 -14.37 -3.03
N LEU A 193 -4.66 -15.24 -3.90
CA LEU A 193 -4.92 -16.66 -3.63
C LEU A 193 -3.81 -17.59 -4.14
N GLU A 194 -2.69 -17.03 -4.60
CA GLU A 194 -1.56 -17.75 -5.20
C GLU A 194 -1.93 -18.53 -6.49
N ASP A 195 -3.07 -18.21 -7.13
CA ASP A 195 -3.43 -18.67 -8.48
C ASP A 195 -2.74 -17.80 -9.54
N TYR A 196 -1.41 -17.92 -9.60
CA TYR A 196 -0.59 -17.10 -10.48
C TYR A 196 -0.89 -17.33 -11.97
N LYS A 197 -1.22 -18.57 -12.35
CA LYS A 197 -1.57 -18.90 -13.75
C LYS A 197 -2.86 -18.18 -14.15
N GLY A 198 -3.91 -18.30 -13.33
CA GLY A 198 -5.17 -17.63 -13.60
C GLY A 198 -5.06 -16.10 -13.55
N ALA A 199 -4.15 -15.55 -12.73
CA ALA A 199 -3.86 -14.13 -12.70
C ALA A 199 -3.20 -13.64 -14.00
N ILE A 200 -2.21 -14.38 -14.52
CA ILE A 200 -1.56 -14.07 -15.81
C ILE A 200 -2.57 -14.14 -16.96
N GLU A 201 -3.47 -15.13 -16.97
CA GLU A 201 -4.52 -15.24 -17.98
C GLU A 201 -5.42 -14.00 -18.01
N ASP A 202 -5.86 -13.54 -16.83
CA ASP A 202 -6.71 -12.35 -16.71
C ASP A 202 -5.95 -11.06 -17.09
N LEU A 203 -4.68 -10.90 -16.71
CA LEU A 203 -3.86 -9.74 -17.13
C LEU A 203 -3.65 -9.71 -18.65
N ASN A 204 -3.42 -10.87 -19.28
CA ASN A 204 -3.33 -10.95 -20.74
C ASN A 204 -4.66 -10.62 -21.41
N ALA A 205 -5.80 -11.01 -20.82
CA ALA A 205 -7.12 -10.61 -21.31
C ALA A 205 -7.36 -9.10 -21.18
N ALA A 206 -6.94 -8.48 -20.08
CA ALA A 206 -6.95 -7.02 -19.91
C ALA A 206 -6.08 -6.32 -20.97
N LEU A 207 -4.87 -6.82 -21.21
CA LEU A 207 -3.95 -6.30 -22.24
C LEU A 207 -4.45 -6.53 -23.67
N ALA A 208 -5.28 -7.55 -23.92
CA ALA A 208 -5.94 -7.71 -25.21
C ALA A 208 -7.00 -6.62 -25.47
N ILE A 209 -7.58 -6.04 -24.42
CA ILE A 209 -8.50 -4.90 -24.50
C ILE A 209 -7.73 -3.58 -24.65
N ASN A 210 -6.69 -3.37 -23.83
CA ASN A 210 -5.78 -2.22 -23.93
C ASN A 210 -4.31 -2.68 -23.90
N PRO A 211 -3.64 -2.80 -25.06
CA PRO A 211 -2.24 -3.25 -25.12
C PRO A 211 -1.21 -2.29 -24.52
N ASN A 212 -1.61 -1.06 -24.20
CA ASN A 212 -0.76 0.01 -23.68
C ASN A 212 -1.06 0.33 -22.21
N ASP A 213 -1.60 -0.63 -21.46
CA ASP A 213 -1.91 -0.46 -20.04
C ASP A 213 -0.68 -0.78 -19.17
N GLU A 214 -0.02 0.26 -18.66
CA GLU A 214 1.19 0.16 -17.85
C GLU A 214 0.97 -0.58 -16.52
N ASP A 215 -0.19 -0.41 -15.90
CA ASP A 215 -0.54 -1.06 -14.63
C ASP A 215 -0.70 -2.57 -14.82
N CYS A 216 -1.30 -3.02 -15.91
CA CYS A 216 -1.38 -4.44 -16.24
C CYS A 216 0.00 -5.07 -16.44
N TYR A 217 0.95 -4.37 -17.10
CA TYR A 217 2.32 -4.88 -17.24
C TYR A 217 3.08 -4.89 -15.91
N TYR A 218 2.89 -3.88 -15.06
CA TYR A 218 3.49 -3.85 -13.74
C TYR A 218 3.00 -5.02 -12.88
N GLU A 219 1.69 -5.26 -12.84
CA GLU A 219 1.13 -6.39 -12.09
C GLU A 219 1.50 -7.74 -12.70
N LEU A 220 1.62 -7.84 -14.03
CA LEU A 220 2.16 -9.04 -14.68
C LEU A 220 3.59 -9.32 -14.23
N GLY A 221 4.40 -8.28 -14.05
CA GLY A 221 5.73 -8.38 -13.46
C GLY A 221 5.70 -8.91 -12.03
N ASN A 222 4.79 -8.40 -11.20
CA ASN A 222 4.63 -8.84 -9.81
C ASN A 222 4.25 -10.31 -9.70
N VAL A 223 3.23 -10.75 -10.47
CA VAL A 223 2.78 -12.15 -10.48
C VAL A 223 3.91 -13.08 -10.95
N LYS A 224 4.65 -12.71 -12.00
CA LYS A 224 5.79 -13.50 -12.48
C LYS A 224 6.93 -13.56 -11.47
N LYS A 225 7.18 -12.48 -10.73
CA LYS A 225 8.14 -12.46 -9.61
C LYS A 225 7.71 -13.43 -8.51
N HIS A 226 6.43 -13.48 -8.14
CA HIS A 226 5.92 -14.48 -7.17
C HIS A 226 6.12 -15.92 -7.65
N MET A 227 5.99 -16.16 -8.97
CA MET A 227 6.31 -17.46 -9.59
C MET A 227 7.82 -17.76 -9.71
N LYS A 228 8.69 -16.83 -9.30
CA LYS A 228 10.15 -16.88 -9.52
C LYS A 228 10.56 -16.86 -11.00
N ASP A 229 9.67 -16.48 -11.91
CA ASP A 229 9.99 -16.18 -13.31
C ASP A 229 10.61 -14.78 -13.39
N THR A 230 11.88 -14.69 -12.97
CA THR A 230 12.59 -13.41 -12.88
C THR A 230 12.80 -12.73 -14.23
N ASP A 231 13.04 -13.48 -15.28
CA ASP A 231 13.25 -12.94 -16.63
C ASP A 231 11.94 -12.40 -17.21
N GLY A 232 10.85 -13.16 -17.06
CA GLY A 232 9.52 -12.71 -17.46
C GLY A 232 9.04 -11.50 -16.66
N ALA A 233 9.38 -11.42 -15.37
CA ALA A 233 9.08 -10.27 -14.53
C ALA A 233 9.82 -9.01 -14.99
N VAL A 234 11.14 -9.10 -15.24
CA VAL A 234 11.93 -7.99 -15.79
C VAL A 234 11.39 -7.53 -17.14
N ALA A 235 11.02 -8.45 -18.02
CA ALA A 235 10.43 -8.10 -19.31
C ALA A 235 9.11 -7.31 -19.17
N ALA A 236 8.25 -7.73 -18.23
CA ALA A 236 6.99 -7.03 -17.95
C ALA A 236 7.23 -5.64 -17.35
N TYR A 237 8.13 -5.52 -16.36
CA TYR A 237 8.50 -4.21 -15.80
C TYR A 237 9.14 -3.28 -16.83
N ASN A 238 9.97 -3.81 -17.74
CA ASN A 238 10.52 -3.03 -18.85
C ASN A 238 9.40 -2.45 -19.71
N LYS A 239 8.35 -3.22 -20.00
CA LYS A 239 7.23 -2.74 -20.81
C LYS A 239 6.39 -1.69 -20.08
N ALA A 240 6.16 -1.87 -18.78
CA ALA A 240 5.51 -0.85 -17.94
C ALA A 240 6.30 0.48 -17.96
N ILE A 241 7.63 0.43 -17.82
CA ILE A 241 8.52 1.60 -17.86
C ILE A 241 8.55 2.25 -19.25
N GLU A 242 8.52 1.46 -20.33
CA GLU A 242 8.46 1.96 -21.70
C GLU A 242 7.18 2.77 -21.95
N LEU A 243 6.04 2.26 -21.47
CA LEU A 243 4.73 2.92 -21.60
C LEU A 243 4.62 4.15 -20.68
N TYR A 244 5.11 4.04 -19.45
CA TYR A 244 5.13 5.12 -18.49
C TYR A 244 6.51 5.28 -17.82
N PRO A 245 7.40 6.14 -18.37
CA PRO A 245 8.72 6.40 -17.80
C PRO A 245 8.69 7.03 -16.39
N GLY A 246 7.52 7.50 -15.92
CA GLY A 246 7.31 8.02 -14.57
C GLY A 246 7.02 6.94 -13.50
N TYR A 247 7.01 5.65 -13.87
CA TYR A 247 6.60 4.56 -12.99
C TYR A 247 7.69 4.17 -11.97
N ASN A 248 7.86 4.97 -10.93
CA ASN A 248 8.84 4.73 -9.86
C ASN A 248 8.71 3.32 -9.22
N GLY A 249 7.50 2.81 -9.04
CA GLY A 249 7.24 1.45 -8.55
C GLY A 249 7.86 0.36 -9.42
N ALA A 250 7.76 0.47 -10.75
CA ALA A 250 8.33 -0.49 -11.70
C ALA A 250 9.86 -0.48 -11.70
N TYR A 251 10.48 0.70 -11.59
CA TYR A 251 11.93 0.81 -11.41
C TYR A 251 12.38 0.11 -10.13
N ASN A 252 11.76 0.42 -8.98
CA ASN A 252 12.11 -0.22 -7.71
C ASN A 252 11.90 -1.75 -7.75
N ALA A 253 10.79 -2.22 -8.33
CA ALA A 253 10.52 -3.65 -8.45
C ALA A 253 11.54 -4.39 -9.32
N ARG A 254 11.95 -3.79 -10.45
CA ARG A 254 13.02 -4.30 -11.32
C ARG A 254 14.38 -4.27 -10.62
N GLY A 255 14.66 -3.21 -9.86
CA GLY A 255 15.87 -3.06 -9.05
C GLY A 255 16.03 -4.19 -8.02
N ILE A 256 14.94 -4.61 -7.39
CA ILE A 256 14.96 -5.75 -6.45
C ILE A 256 15.41 -7.03 -7.14
N ILE A 257 14.86 -7.33 -8.33
CA ILE A 257 15.26 -8.53 -9.08
C ILE A 257 16.74 -8.46 -9.49
N LYS A 258 17.24 -7.29 -9.86
CA LYS A 258 18.66 -7.11 -10.20
C LYS A 258 19.56 -7.29 -8.98
N PHE A 259 19.15 -6.77 -7.82
CA PHE A 259 19.84 -7.00 -6.55
C PHE A 259 19.91 -8.50 -6.21
N ASP A 260 18.81 -9.23 -6.35
CA ASP A 260 18.76 -10.68 -6.12
C ASP A 260 19.64 -11.49 -7.09
N LYS A 261 20.00 -10.89 -8.24
CA LYS A 261 20.94 -11.45 -9.25
C LYS A 261 22.37 -10.93 -9.08
N ASP A 262 22.69 -10.24 -7.99
CA ASP A 262 23.96 -9.57 -7.73
C ASP A 262 24.35 -8.50 -8.78
N ASP A 263 23.41 -8.03 -9.61
CA ASP A 263 23.59 -6.88 -10.51
C ASP A 263 23.40 -5.57 -9.72
N PHE A 264 24.38 -5.28 -8.86
CA PHE A 264 24.34 -4.09 -8.00
C PHE A 264 24.38 -2.79 -8.79
N THR A 265 25.10 -2.73 -9.92
CA THR A 265 25.14 -1.55 -10.78
C THR A 265 23.77 -1.26 -11.39
N GLY A 266 23.11 -2.28 -11.94
CA GLY A 266 21.77 -2.14 -12.50
C GLY A 266 20.70 -1.86 -11.45
N ALA A 267 20.82 -2.43 -10.25
CA ALA A 267 19.94 -2.15 -9.13
C ALA A 267 20.06 -0.69 -8.65
N LEU A 268 21.28 -0.18 -8.47
CA LEU A 268 21.53 1.23 -8.11
C LEU A 268 20.94 2.18 -9.16
N ALA A 269 21.10 1.89 -10.44
CA ALA A 269 20.53 2.71 -11.52
C ALA A 269 19.00 2.79 -11.42
N ASP A 270 18.33 1.67 -11.14
CA ASP A 270 16.88 1.62 -10.99
C ASP A 270 16.39 2.33 -9.72
N TYR A 271 17.04 2.11 -8.57
CA TYR A 271 16.67 2.79 -7.33
C TYR A 271 16.92 4.30 -7.42
N ASN A 272 18.01 4.73 -8.05
CA ASN A 272 18.27 6.15 -8.30
C ASN A 272 17.15 6.77 -9.15
N LYS A 273 16.69 6.07 -10.20
CA LYS A 273 15.60 6.57 -11.02
C LYS A 273 14.27 6.61 -10.28
N ALA A 274 13.97 5.60 -9.46
CA ALA A 274 12.77 5.59 -8.62
C ALA A 274 12.76 6.77 -7.63
N ILE A 275 13.90 7.08 -7.01
CA ILE A 275 14.07 8.23 -6.09
C ILE A 275 13.97 9.57 -6.81
N GLU A 276 14.55 9.69 -8.01
CA GLU A 276 14.43 10.90 -8.85
C GLU A 276 12.95 11.20 -9.18
N LEU A 277 12.19 10.16 -9.52
CA LEU A 277 10.77 10.26 -9.87
C LEU A 277 9.87 10.53 -8.65
N ASN A 278 10.20 9.95 -7.50
CA ASN A 278 9.49 10.17 -6.25
C ASN A 278 10.46 10.19 -5.04
N PRO A 279 10.91 11.37 -4.60
CA PRO A 279 11.82 11.50 -3.46
C PRO A 279 11.23 11.05 -2.12
N LYS A 280 9.91 10.81 -2.04
CA LYS A 280 9.24 10.29 -0.84
C LYS A 280 9.04 8.77 -0.88
N PHE A 281 9.60 8.08 -1.88
CA PHE A 281 9.44 6.63 -2.01
C PHE A 281 10.44 5.88 -1.13
N ALA A 282 10.09 5.74 0.15
CA ALA A 282 10.95 5.22 1.21
C ALA A 282 11.62 3.88 0.85
N SER A 283 10.86 2.94 0.27
CA SER A 283 11.35 1.62 -0.12
C SER A 283 12.58 1.66 -1.04
N SER A 284 12.70 2.67 -1.91
CA SER A 284 13.87 2.81 -2.80
C SER A 284 15.13 3.21 -2.03
N TYR A 285 15.01 4.03 -0.98
CA TYR A 285 16.15 4.35 -0.11
C TYR A 285 16.59 3.12 0.68
N TYR A 286 15.65 2.39 1.29
CA TYR A 286 15.95 1.14 2.00
C TYR A 286 16.67 0.14 1.09
N ASN A 287 16.12 -0.12 -0.09
CA ASN A 287 16.70 -1.07 -1.05
C ASN A 287 18.05 -0.61 -1.57
N ARG A 288 18.25 0.69 -1.80
CA ARG A 288 19.56 1.24 -2.19
C ARG A 288 20.59 1.12 -1.06
N GLY A 289 20.17 1.30 0.20
CA GLY A 289 20.98 1.03 1.38
C GLY A 289 21.45 -0.42 1.46
N LEU A 290 20.57 -1.39 1.15
CA LEU A 290 20.96 -2.80 1.08
C LEU A 290 22.02 -3.08 0.01
N VAL A 291 21.98 -2.36 -1.13
CA VAL A 291 23.05 -2.47 -2.13
C VAL A 291 24.38 -1.97 -1.56
N TYR A 292 24.37 -0.84 -0.86
CA TYR A 292 25.58 -0.30 -0.26
C TYR A 292 26.15 -1.18 0.87
N ASP A 293 25.30 -1.81 1.68
CA ASP A 293 25.73 -2.84 2.64
C ASP A 293 26.48 -3.98 1.94
N LYS A 294 25.94 -4.49 0.81
CA LYS A 294 26.58 -5.56 0.02
C LYS A 294 27.90 -5.15 -0.62
N LEU A 295 28.07 -3.85 -0.87
CA LEU A 295 29.30 -3.28 -1.40
C LEU A 295 30.26 -2.81 -0.30
N GLU A 296 29.97 -3.09 0.97
CA GLU A 296 30.75 -2.66 2.14
C GLU A 296 30.93 -1.13 2.22
N ARG A 297 29.94 -0.39 1.70
CA ARG A 297 29.89 1.07 1.68
C ARG A 297 29.00 1.59 2.82
N SER A 298 29.42 1.35 4.06
CA SER A 298 28.60 1.59 5.26
C SER A 298 28.15 3.05 5.43
N ASN A 299 28.98 4.04 5.05
CA ASN A 299 28.56 5.45 5.10
C ASN A 299 27.38 5.75 4.16
N ASP A 300 27.42 5.25 2.92
CA ASP A 300 26.34 5.42 1.96
C ASP A 300 25.07 4.68 2.41
N ALA A 301 25.22 3.50 3.03
CA ALA A 301 24.11 2.77 3.61
C ALA A 301 23.44 3.55 4.76
N ILE A 302 24.23 4.12 5.68
CA ILE A 302 23.73 4.95 6.79
C ILE A 302 22.94 6.15 6.28
N GLU A 303 23.40 6.84 5.24
CA GLU A 303 22.68 7.97 4.65
C GLU A 303 21.31 7.51 4.14
N ASN A 304 21.26 6.42 3.37
CA ASN A 304 20.04 5.89 2.79
C ASN A 304 19.06 5.40 3.87
N TYR A 305 19.53 4.67 4.88
CA TYR A 305 18.69 4.25 5.99
C TYR A 305 18.21 5.43 6.83
N SER A 306 18.98 6.51 6.95
CA SER A 306 18.56 7.73 7.64
C SER A 306 17.40 8.40 6.91
N THR A 307 17.49 8.56 5.59
CA THR A 307 16.35 9.08 4.80
C THR A 307 15.14 8.15 4.86
N TYR A 308 15.35 6.83 4.82
CA TYR A 308 14.26 5.86 5.00
C TYR A 308 13.54 6.04 6.35
N ILE A 309 14.30 6.16 7.45
CA ILE A 309 13.76 6.39 8.80
C ILE A 309 12.99 7.72 8.90
N GLU A 310 13.43 8.77 8.21
CA GLU A 310 12.70 10.04 8.16
C GLU A 310 11.32 9.90 7.48
N LEU A 311 11.23 9.02 6.48
CA LEU A 311 9.99 8.76 5.74
C LEU A 311 9.09 7.74 6.46
N GLU A 312 9.68 6.74 7.13
CA GLU A 312 8.98 5.65 7.82
C GLU A 312 9.46 5.51 9.28
N PRO A 313 9.20 6.51 10.16
CA PRO A 313 9.80 6.58 11.51
C PRO A 313 9.28 5.52 12.50
N THR A 314 8.27 4.76 12.11
CA THR A 314 7.68 3.69 12.94
C THR A 314 8.11 2.30 12.50
N ASP A 315 8.87 2.16 11.42
CA ASP A 315 9.40 0.87 10.98
C ASP A 315 10.73 0.56 11.70
N PRO A 316 10.80 -0.48 12.57
CA PRO A 316 12.02 -0.84 13.25
C PRO A 316 13.15 -1.29 12.32
N ASP A 317 12.85 -1.84 11.14
CA ASP A 317 13.88 -2.41 10.25
C ASP A 317 14.86 -1.34 9.75
N GLY A 318 14.39 -0.11 9.54
CA GLY A 318 15.24 1.02 9.14
C GLY A 318 16.32 1.33 10.18
N TYR A 319 15.91 1.47 11.44
CA TYR A 319 16.81 1.69 12.57
C TYR A 319 17.77 0.52 12.75
N PHE A 320 17.28 -0.71 12.66
CA PHE A 320 18.11 -1.91 12.81
C PHE A 320 19.20 -1.98 11.73
N LYS A 321 18.86 -1.69 10.47
CA LYS A 321 19.83 -1.67 9.38
C LYS A 321 20.88 -0.56 9.54
N ARG A 322 20.45 0.65 9.91
CA ARG A 322 21.38 1.75 10.20
C ARG A 322 22.29 1.44 11.38
N ALA A 323 21.77 0.81 12.43
CA ALA A 323 22.55 0.39 13.59
C ALA A 323 23.66 -0.59 13.19
N ASN A 324 23.33 -1.61 12.39
CA ASN A 324 24.32 -2.57 11.89
C ASN A 324 25.41 -1.85 11.08
N ALA A 325 25.04 -0.98 10.15
CA ALA A 325 26.01 -0.23 9.34
C ALA A 325 26.91 0.70 10.17
N LYS A 326 26.41 1.24 11.28
CA LYS A 326 27.22 2.01 12.25
C LYS A 326 28.20 1.13 13.02
N LEU A 327 27.81 -0.08 13.42
CA LEU A 327 28.70 -1.05 14.06
C LEU A 327 29.87 -1.42 13.14
N GLU A 328 29.64 -1.58 11.83
CA GLU A 328 30.70 -1.83 10.84
C GLU A 328 31.70 -0.66 10.71
N LEU A 329 31.36 0.52 11.22
CA LEU A 329 32.24 1.70 11.28
C LEU A 329 32.79 1.97 12.70
N ASP A 330 32.67 0.98 13.60
CA ASP A 330 33.03 1.09 15.02
C ASP A 330 32.25 2.20 15.78
N ASP A 331 31.12 2.68 15.24
CA ASP A 331 30.20 3.58 15.95
C ASP A 331 29.22 2.77 16.82
N ASP A 332 29.76 2.07 17.80
CA ASP A 332 28.98 1.26 18.74
C ASP A 332 27.94 2.10 19.51
N LYS A 333 28.28 3.34 19.86
CA LYS A 333 27.37 4.24 20.59
C LYS A 333 26.16 4.63 19.73
N GLY A 334 26.39 5.07 18.50
CA GLY A 334 25.32 5.41 17.58
C GLY A 334 24.47 4.19 17.19
N GLY A 335 25.07 3.00 17.12
CA GLY A 335 24.35 1.74 16.92
C GLY A 335 23.44 1.38 18.11
N ILE A 336 23.93 1.53 19.35
CA ILE A 336 23.12 1.31 20.56
C ILE A 336 21.89 2.22 20.61
N GLU A 337 22.02 3.50 20.21
CA GLU A 337 20.89 4.44 20.15
C GLU A 337 19.80 3.96 19.18
N ASP A 338 20.20 3.48 18.00
CA ASP A 338 19.25 2.95 17.02
C ASP A 338 18.62 1.63 17.52
N TYR A 339 19.39 0.70 18.10
CA TYR A 339 18.81 -0.52 18.68
C TYR A 339 17.86 -0.24 19.85
N ASN A 340 18.11 0.80 20.66
CA ASN A 340 17.15 1.24 21.68
C ASN A 340 15.81 1.63 21.05
N THR A 341 15.86 2.31 19.90
CA THR A 341 14.66 2.70 19.15
C THR A 341 13.96 1.47 18.56
N VAL A 342 14.71 0.53 17.98
CA VAL A 342 14.17 -0.76 17.48
C VAL A 342 13.40 -1.48 18.60
N ILE A 343 14.01 -1.64 19.77
CA ILE A 343 13.41 -2.35 20.91
C ILE A 343 12.19 -1.61 21.47
N LYS A 344 12.15 -0.27 21.37
CA LYS A 344 10.98 0.52 21.74
C LYS A 344 9.82 0.31 20.77
N LEU A 345 10.09 0.21 19.47
CA LEU A 345 9.09 -0.01 18.42
C LEU A 345 8.61 -1.47 18.41
N ASP A 346 9.52 -2.42 18.55
CA ASP A 346 9.23 -3.85 18.64
C ASP A 346 10.07 -4.52 19.76
N PRO A 347 9.48 -4.68 20.97
CA PRO A 347 10.12 -5.37 22.09
C PRO A 347 10.40 -6.87 21.86
N LYS A 348 9.90 -7.48 20.78
CA LYS A 348 10.17 -8.87 20.41
C LYS A 348 11.24 -9.00 19.33
N PHE A 349 11.83 -7.89 18.87
CA PHE A 349 12.90 -7.89 17.88
C PHE A 349 14.21 -8.44 18.47
N ARG A 350 14.33 -9.77 18.50
CA ARG A 350 15.44 -10.50 19.13
C ARG A 350 16.82 -10.07 18.64
N ASN A 351 16.99 -9.86 17.34
CA ASN A 351 18.30 -9.51 16.77
C ASN A 351 18.78 -8.13 17.25
N ALA A 352 17.87 -7.21 17.59
CA ALA A 352 18.25 -5.91 18.15
C ALA A 352 18.88 -6.06 19.54
N TYR A 353 18.37 -6.97 20.37
CA TYR A 353 19.00 -7.29 21.65
C TYR A 353 20.37 -7.93 21.44
N HIS A 354 20.47 -8.94 20.56
CA HIS A 354 21.76 -9.57 20.26
C HIS A 354 22.81 -8.54 19.82
N ASN A 355 22.50 -7.75 18.78
CA ASN A 355 23.46 -6.81 18.20
C ASN A 355 23.77 -5.63 19.14
N ARG A 356 22.79 -5.17 19.93
CA ARG A 356 23.06 -4.18 21.00
C ARG A 356 23.97 -4.76 22.09
N GLY A 357 23.84 -6.05 22.39
CA GLY A 357 24.75 -6.77 23.28
C GLY A 357 26.17 -6.79 22.73
N VAL A 358 26.35 -7.02 21.43
CA VAL A 358 27.65 -6.95 20.76
C VAL A 358 28.26 -5.55 20.87
N ALA A 359 27.50 -4.51 20.53
CA ALA A 359 27.97 -3.12 20.64
C ALA A 359 28.36 -2.73 22.08
N LYS A 360 27.56 -3.14 23.07
CA LYS A 360 27.88 -2.92 24.49
C LYS A 360 29.13 -3.66 24.93
N ARG A 361 29.34 -4.89 24.45
CA ARG A 361 30.56 -5.66 24.70
C ARG A 361 31.78 -4.94 24.13
N ASN A 362 31.70 -4.40 22.90
CA ASN A 362 32.79 -3.64 22.29
C ASN A 362 33.17 -2.39 23.10
N LEU A 363 32.21 -1.82 23.83
CA LEU A 363 32.41 -0.70 24.76
C LEU A 363 32.72 -1.13 26.21
N ASP A 364 33.07 -2.40 26.44
CA ASP A 364 33.33 -2.99 27.77
C ASP A 364 32.14 -2.93 28.76
N ASP A 365 30.91 -2.61 28.30
CA ASP A 365 29.68 -2.72 29.09
C ASP A 365 29.20 -4.18 29.15
N TYR A 366 30.01 -5.02 29.79
CA TYR A 366 29.74 -6.44 29.95
C TYR A 366 28.42 -6.72 30.70
N LYS A 367 28.05 -5.88 31.67
CA LYS A 367 26.79 -6.04 32.41
C LYS A 367 25.58 -5.75 31.52
N GLY A 368 25.63 -4.68 30.75
CA GLY A 368 24.58 -4.35 29.79
C GLY A 368 24.48 -5.36 28.65
N ALA A 369 25.61 -5.86 28.15
CA ALA A 369 25.65 -6.92 27.15
C ALA A 369 25.04 -8.23 27.66
N LEU A 370 25.36 -8.63 28.89
CA LEU A 370 24.78 -9.81 29.55
C LEU A 370 23.25 -9.72 29.64
N ALA A 371 22.71 -8.55 30.01
CA ALA A 371 21.26 -8.34 30.07
C ALA A 371 20.59 -8.48 28.70
N ASP A 372 21.23 -7.96 27.65
CA ASP A 372 20.74 -8.04 26.29
C ASP A 372 20.77 -9.47 25.73
N TYR A 373 21.86 -10.21 25.94
CA TYR A 373 21.93 -11.62 25.54
C TYR A 373 20.95 -12.51 26.30
N ASN A 374 20.72 -12.26 27.59
CA ASN A 374 19.68 -12.94 28.34
C ASN A 374 18.31 -12.73 27.70
N LYS A 375 17.99 -11.48 27.32
CA LYS A 375 16.72 -11.19 26.66
C LYS A 375 16.62 -11.81 25.27
N ALA A 376 17.70 -11.80 24.49
CA ALA A 376 17.74 -12.45 23.18
C ALA A 376 17.49 -13.96 23.29
N ILE A 377 18.09 -14.64 24.27
CA ILE A 377 17.90 -16.08 24.53
C ILE A 377 16.48 -16.38 25.05
N GLU A 378 15.90 -15.50 25.88
CA GLU A 378 14.51 -15.62 26.34
C GLU A 378 13.54 -15.59 25.15
N LEU A 379 13.82 -14.75 24.15
CA LEU A 379 13.01 -14.65 22.92
C LEU A 379 13.25 -15.83 21.96
N TYR A 380 14.49 -16.35 21.90
CA TYR A 380 14.84 -17.50 21.05
C TYR A 380 16.08 -18.23 21.58
N ALA A 381 15.90 -19.45 22.08
CA ALA A 381 16.95 -20.22 22.76
C ALA A 381 17.74 -21.20 21.86
N GLU A 382 17.58 -21.12 20.53
CA GLU A 382 18.27 -22.00 19.57
C GLU A 382 19.32 -21.26 18.72
N ASP A 383 19.78 -20.10 19.18
CA ASP A 383 20.85 -19.34 18.53
C ASP A 383 22.17 -19.52 19.28
N GLY A 384 23.01 -20.43 18.78
CA GLY A 384 24.31 -20.76 19.37
C GLY A 384 25.24 -19.55 19.47
N SER A 385 25.17 -18.61 18.53
CA SER A 385 26.00 -17.41 18.54
C SER A 385 25.67 -16.50 19.72
N THR A 386 24.39 -16.41 20.12
CA THR A 386 24.00 -15.63 21.31
C THR A 386 24.55 -16.26 22.59
N PHE A 387 24.55 -17.60 22.69
CA PHE A 387 25.17 -18.30 23.82
C PHE A 387 26.68 -18.08 23.85
N ASN A 388 27.37 -18.19 22.72
CA ASN A 388 28.80 -17.90 22.62
C ASN A 388 29.14 -16.51 23.16
N ASN A 389 28.44 -15.49 22.64
CA ASN A 389 28.68 -14.10 23.04
C ASN A 389 28.34 -13.86 24.53
N ARG A 390 27.28 -14.49 25.07
CA ARG A 390 26.97 -14.43 26.50
C ARG A 390 28.04 -15.11 27.35
N GLY A 391 28.55 -16.25 26.90
CA GLY A 391 29.63 -16.99 27.55
C GLY A 391 30.89 -16.14 27.65
N TYR A 392 31.28 -15.48 26.56
CA TYR A 392 32.42 -14.55 26.56
C TYR A 392 32.23 -13.43 27.58
N VAL A 393 31.06 -12.79 27.59
CA VAL A 393 30.75 -11.73 28.54
C VAL A 393 30.77 -12.22 29.99
N LYS A 394 30.28 -13.43 30.27
CA LYS A 394 30.35 -14.03 31.61
C LYS A 394 31.80 -14.30 32.05
N HIS A 395 32.66 -14.78 31.15
CA HIS A 395 34.08 -14.95 31.42
C HIS A 395 34.75 -13.61 31.78
N MET A 396 34.46 -12.55 31.03
CA MET A 396 34.95 -11.20 31.34
C MET A 396 34.46 -10.69 32.71
N LEU A 397 33.25 -11.09 33.13
CA LEU A 397 32.68 -10.82 34.44
C LEU A 397 33.15 -11.78 35.56
N LYS A 398 34.09 -12.70 35.27
CA LYS A 398 34.61 -13.71 36.21
C LYS A 398 33.58 -14.76 36.66
N ASP A 399 32.53 -14.96 35.87
CA ASP A 399 31.62 -16.11 35.98
C ASP A 399 32.06 -17.23 35.02
N ASP A 400 33.22 -17.82 35.29
CA ASP A 400 33.82 -18.82 34.40
C ASP A 400 32.96 -20.09 34.30
N LYS A 401 32.27 -20.46 35.39
CA LYS A 401 31.35 -21.60 35.38
C LYS A 401 30.18 -21.33 34.43
N GLY A 402 29.51 -20.19 34.58
CA GLY A 402 28.40 -19.83 33.71
C GLY A 402 28.83 -19.59 32.26
N ALA A 403 30.08 -19.16 32.04
CA ALA A 403 30.68 -19.03 30.71
C ALA A 403 30.81 -20.40 30.04
N CYS A 404 31.36 -21.40 30.74
CA CYS A 404 31.51 -22.76 30.22
C CYS A 404 30.19 -23.45 29.92
N GLU A 405 29.16 -23.21 30.73
CA GLU A 405 27.80 -23.69 30.45
C GLU A 405 27.25 -23.10 29.14
N ASP A 406 27.49 -21.81 28.90
CA ASP A 406 27.07 -21.11 27.68
C ASP A 406 27.87 -21.54 26.45
N PHE A 407 29.20 -21.64 26.54
CA PHE A 407 30.02 -22.13 25.44
C PHE A 407 29.64 -23.55 25.04
N LYS A 408 29.42 -24.43 26.02
CA LYS A 408 28.92 -25.78 25.76
C LYS A 408 27.57 -25.74 25.04
N LYS A 409 26.62 -24.93 25.54
CA LYS A 409 25.31 -24.83 24.90
C LYS A 409 25.39 -24.26 23.48
N GLY A 410 26.25 -23.27 23.24
CA GLY A 410 26.52 -22.73 21.90
C GLY A 410 27.09 -23.77 20.95
N ALA A 411 28.08 -24.56 21.42
CA ALA A 411 28.68 -25.65 20.66
C ALA A 411 27.67 -26.77 20.34
N ASP A 412 26.82 -27.15 21.31
CA ASP A 412 25.74 -28.11 21.12
C ASP A 412 24.70 -27.62 20.07
N LEU A 413 24.57 -26.30 19.90
CA LEU A 413 23.74 -25.65 18.88
C LEU A 413 24.49 -25.44 17.54
N GLY A 414 25.75 -25.88 17.43
CA GLY A 414 26.54 -25.85 16.20
C GLY A 414 27.37 -24.58 15.98
N ASP A 415 27.48 -23.69 16.98
CA ASP A 415 28.33 -22.51 16.90
C ASP A 415 29.81 -22.91 17.06
N LYS A 416 30.64 -22.60 16.05
CA LYS A 416 32.05 -23.01 16.02
C LYS A 416 32.88 -22.22 17.01
N ASP A 417 32.66 -20.91 17.09
CA ASP A 417 33.38 -20.03 18.00
C ASP A 417 33.10 -20.43 19.47
N ALA A 418 31.88 -20.88 19.78
CA ALA A 418 31.55 -21.46 21.07
C ALA A 418 32.36 -22.72 21.39
N ALA A 419 32.56 -23.60 20.42
CA ALA A 419 33.34 -24.83 20.60
C ALA A 419 34.83 -24.52 20.85
N ASP A 420 35.37 -23.53 20.12
CA ASP A 420 36.74 -23.06 20.30
C ASP A 420 36.92 -22.42 21.69
N ASN A 421 36.00 -21.53 22.07
CA ASN A 421 36.00 -20.89 23.39
C ASN A 421 35.82 -21.90 24.53
N LEU A 422 35.01 -22.95 24.34
CA LEU A 422 34.88 -24.04 25.30
C LEU A 422 36.22 -24.75 25.52
N ALA A 423 36.95 -25.06 24.45
CA ALA A 423 38.25 -25.73 24.53
C ALA A 423 39.34 -24.83 25.14
N GLU A 424 39.26 -23.52 24.91
CA GLU A 424 40.22 -22.55 25.41
C GLU A 424 40.02 -22.26 26.91
N PHE A 425 38.80 -21.93 27.31
CA PHE A 425 38.51 -21.37 28.63
C PHE A 425 38.04 -22.39 29.69
N CYS A 426 37.63 -23.60 29.29
CA CYS A 426 36.93 -24.55 30.18
C CYS A 426 37.67 -25.88 30.35
N LYS A 427 38.86 -25.83 30.95
CA LYS A 427 39.74 -26.99 31.17
C LYS A 427 39.62 -27.61 32.56
#